data_AF-A0A357D029-F1
#
_entry.id   AF-A0A357D029-F1
#
_cell.length_a   1.000
_cell.length_b   1.000
_cell.length_c   1.000
_cell.angle_alpha   90.00
_cell.angle_beta   90.00
_cell.angle_gamma   90.00
#
_symmetry.space_group_name_H-M   'P 1'
#
loop_
_entity.id
_entity.type
_entity.pdbx_description
1 polymer ?
#
loop_
_entity_poly.entity_id
_entity_poly.type
_entity_poly.pdbx_seq_one_letter_code
_entity_poly.pdbx_strand_id
1 'polypeptide(L)'
;DCLSQKIGLFDTQKMEPCGRIGFVNEEMSYDDFRRHVKNALGINSTSGVYCGKPVNKVAVVSGSGKEYITDAKKAGADTFLTGEMNHSSLIEAREIGLNVVCGTHYATENVVLQRLKVLLLEEFPDLEIEIMPFEAEREYGI
;
A
#
# COMPACT_ATOMS: atom_id res chain seq x y z
N ASP A 1 1.81 -2.10 9.18
CA ASP A 1 2.65 -1.11 9.87
C ASP A 1 3.59 -0.39 8.93
N CYS A 2 4.61 -1.05 8.36
CA CYS A 2 5.59 -0.37 7.52
C CYS A 2 4.96 0.36 6.32
N LEU A 3 3.99 -0.25 5.63
CA LEU A 3 3.30 0.40 4.51
C LEU A 3 2.48 1.62 4.95
N SER A 4 1.66 1.50 6.01
CA SER A 4 0.86 2.64 6.51
C SER A 4 1.75 3.79 6.97
N GLN A 5 2.87 3.50 7.62
CA GLN A 5 3.86 4.50 8.01
C GLN A 5 4.56 5.13 6.80
N LYS A 6 4.94 4.32 5.80
CA LYS A 6 5.60 4.81 4.58
C LYS A 6 4.73 5.77 3.79
N ILE A 7 3.42 5.52 3.75
CA ILE A 7 2.42 6.39 3.12
C ILE A 7 2.03 7.57 4.03
N GLY A 8 2.47 7.59 5.29
CA GLY A 8 2.19 8.69 6.21
C GLY A 8 0.74 8.73 6.70
N LEU A 9 0.10 7.57 6.86
CA LEU A 9 -1.21 7.49 7.50
C LEU A 9 -1.07 7.75 9.01
N PHE A 10 -2.00 8.50 9.58
CA PHE A 10 -2.11 8.74 11.01
C PHE A 10 -3.31 7.99 11.62
N ASP A 11 -3.33 7.91 12.95
CA ASP A 11 -4.36 7.17 13.73
C ASP A 11 -4.61 5.76 13.18
N THR A 12 -3.51 5.07 12.87
CA THR A 12 -3.56 3.77 12.21
C THR A 12 -3.89 2.66 13.21
N GLN A 13 -4.85 1.82 12.87
CA GLN A 13 -5.27 0.66 13.64
C GLN A 13 -5.25 -0.61 12.78
N LYS A 14 -5.33 -1.78 13.44
CA LYS A 14 -5.47 -3.07 12.75
C LYS A 14 -6.78 -3.09 11.97
N MET A 15 -6.70 -3.53 10.72
CA MET A 15 -7.84 -3.96 9.95
C MET A 15 -7.88 -5.48 10.01
N GLU A 16 -9.03 -6.04 10.36
CA GLU A 16 -9.20 -7.50 10.43
C GLU A 16 -9.74 -8.04 9.11
N PRO A 17 -9.27 -9.21 8.64
CA PRO A 17 -8.25 -10.06 9.28
C PRO A 17 -6.80 -9.63 8.96
N CYS A 18 -6.59 -8.72 8.01
CA CYS A 18 -5.27 -8.31 7.57
C CYS A 18 -5.22 -6.81 7.23
N GLY A 19 -4.03 -6.21 7.40
CA GLY A 19 -3.75 -4.84 7.00
C GLY A 19 -3.88 -3.81 8.12
N ARG A 20 -3.85 -2.53 7.71
CA ARG A 20 -4.08 -1.38 8.59
C ARG A 20 -5.08 -0.45 7.96
N ILE A 21 -5.76 0.32 8.80
CA ILE A 21 -6.61 1.43 8.36
C ILE A 21 -6.28 2.66 9.18
N GLY A 22 -6.25 3.82 8.54
CA GLY A 22 -5.98 5.11 9.17
C GLY A 22 -6.38 6.25 8.26
N PHE A 23 -5.90 7.44 8.55
CA PHE A 23 -6.30 8.66 7.84
C PHE A 23 -5.10 9.34 7.15
N VAL A 24 -5.34 9.98 6.02
CA VAL A 24 -4.37 10.93 5.43
C VAL A 24 -4.47 12.27 6.16
N ASN A 25 -3.33 12.93 6.39
CA ASN A 25 -3.24 14.21 7.13
C ASN A 25 -4.24 15.26 6.65
N GLU A 26 -4.44 15.36 5.35
CA GLU A 26 -5.39 16.26 4.71
C GLU A 26 -6.15 15.49 3.66
N GLU A 27 -7.48 15.67 3.64
CA GLU A 27 -8.34 15.09 2.61
C GLU A 27 -7.87 15.57 1.23
N MET A 28 -7.72 14.64 0.29
CA MET A 28 -7.15 14.93 -1.01
C MET A 28 -7.90 14.25 -2.15
N SER A 29 -7.65 14.72 -3.37
CA SER A 29 -8.20 14.07 -4.56
C SER A 29 -7.59 12.68 -4.75
N TYR A 30 -8.31 11.81 -5.45
CA TYR A 30 -7.81 10.47 -5.79
C TYR A 30 -6.49 10.53 -6.59
N ASP A 31 -6.35 11.49 -7.50
CA ASP A 31 -5.13 11.65 -8.30
C ASP A 31 -3.95 12.19 -7.48
N ASP A 32 -4.21 13.08 -6.51
CA ASP A 32 -3.17 13.53 -5.58
C ASP A 32 -2.72 12.39 -4.67
N PHE A 33 -3.65 11.57 -4.18
CA PHE A 33 -3.29 10.38 -3.41
C PHE A 33 -2.47 9.37 -4.24
N ARG A 34 -2.81 9.16 -5.52
CA ARG A 34 -2.00 8.34 -6.43
C ARG A 34 -0.59 8.89 -6.62
N ARG A 35 -0.45 10.21 -6.75
CA ARG A 35 0.86 10.88 -6.85
C ARG A 35 1.65 10.73 -5.54
N HIS A 36 0.98 10.87 -4.41
CA HIS A 36 1.57 10.65 -3.09
C HIS A 36 2.09 9.23 -2.92
N VAL A 37 1.28 8.21 -3.24
CA VAL A 37 1.70 6.80 -3.21
C VAL A 37 2.88 6.55 -4.14
N LYS A 38 2.83 7.09 -5.37
CA LYS A 38 3.92 6.98 -6.35
C LYS A 38 5.24 7.49 -5.75
N ASN A 39 5.23 8.69 -5.18
CA ASN A 39 6.40 9.33 -4.60
C ASN A 39 6.89 8.59 -3.36
N ALA A 40 5.97 8.18 -2.48
CA ALA A 40 6.30 7.49 -1.24
C ALA A 40 6.93 6.12 -1.50
N LEU A 41 6.47 5.38 -2.52
CA LEU A 41 7.00 4.06 -2.87
C LEU A 41 8.15 4.10 -3.89
N GLY A 42 8.45 5.26 -4.48
CA GLY A 42 9.53 5.40 -5.48
C GLY A 42 9.25 4.63 -6.77
N ILE A 43 7.98 4.56 -7.19
CA ILE A 43 7.54 3.81 -8.38
C ILE A 43 7.21 4.73 -9.55
N ASN A 44 7.15 4.20 -10.77
CA ASN A 44 6.89 5.00 -11.97
C ASN A 44 5.40 5.26 -12.21
N SER A 45 4.54 4.35 -11.79
CA SER A 45 3.10 4.44 -12.01
C SER A 45 2.31 3.73 -10.92
N THR A 46 1.04 4.11 -10.80
CA THR A 46 0.03 3.40 -10.01
C THR A 46 -1.12 3.03 -10.93
N SER A 47 -1.74 1.89 -10.67
CA SER A 47 -3.02 1.51 -11.28
C SER A 47 -4.13 1.55 -10.22
N GLY A 48 -5.39 1.27 -10.60
CA GLY A 48 -6.50 1.30 -9.66
C GLY A 48 -7.81 1.77 -10.28
N VAL A 49 -8.79 2.05 -9.43
CA VAL A 49 -10.11 2.55 -9.83
C VAL A 49 -10.57 3.68 -8.92
N TYR A 50 -11.05 4.77 -9.54
CA TYR A 50 -11.74 5.86 -8.86
C TYR A 50 -13.24 5.59 -8.81
N CYS A 51 -13.84 5.83 -7.64
CA CYS A 51 -15.22 5.50 -7.32
C CYS A 51 -16.03 6.70 -6.81
N GLY A 52 -15.52 7.93 -7.02
CA GLY A 52 -16.29 9.16 -6.81
C GLY A 52 -16.19 9.80 -5.42
N LYS A 53 -15.32 9.28 -4.53
CA LYS A 53 -15.11 9.85 -3.19
C LYS A 53 -13.73 10.47 -3.05
N PRO A 54 -13.57 11.59 -2.32
CA PRO A 54 -12.24 12.06 -1.93
C PRO A 54 -11.55 11.03 -1.03
N VAL A 55 -10.22 11.13 -0.92
CA VAL A 55 -9.41 10.22 -0.12
C VAL A 55 -9.21 10.80 1.27
N ASN A 56 -9.65 10.08 2.29
CA ASN A 56 -9.53 10.50 3.69
C ASN A 56 -9.11 9.32 4.59
N LYS A 57 -9.95 8.28 4.67
CA LYS A 57 -9.71 7.05 5.44
C LYS A 57 -9.27 5.93 4.51
N VAL A 58 -8.01 5.54 4.68
CA VAL A 58 -7.31 4.60 3.80
C VAL A 58 -7.05 3.29 4.53
N ALA A 59 -7.51 2.19 3.94
CA ALA A 59 -7.07 0.84 4.29
C ALA A 59 -5.87 0.43 3.43
N VAL A 60 -4.91 -0.30 4.01
CA VAL A 60 -3.69 -0.74 3.33
C VAL A 60 -3.41 -2.22 3.59
N VAL A 61 -3.07 -2.96 2.53
CA VAL A 61 -2.57 -4.33 2.56
C VAL A 61 -1.43 -4.42 1.54
N SER A 62 -0.25 -4.89 1.93
CA SER A 62 0.86 -5.07 0.97
C SER A 62 0.64 -6.28 0.06
N GLY A 63 1.23 -6.29 -1.13
CA GLY A 63 1.15 -7.42 -2.07
C GLY A 63 -0.24 -7.55 -2.72
N SER A 64 -0.74 -8.78 -2.81
CA SER A 64 -2.04 -9.09 -3.41
C SER A 64 -3.16 -9.01 -2.37
N GLY A 65 -3.87 -7.88 -2.31
CA GLY A 65 -4.90 -7.61 -1.30
C GLY A 65 -6.34 -7.78 -1.79
N LYS A 66 -6.55 -8.48 -2.92
CA LYS A 66 -7.86 -8.58 -3.58
C LYS A 66 -8.95 -9.18 -2.69
N GLU A 67 -8.62 -10.14 -1.83
CA GLU A 67 -9.56 -10.78 -0.91
C GLU A 67 -10.07 -9.84 0.19
N TYR A 68 -9.37 -8.74 0.46
CA TYR A 68 -9.70 -7.80 1.53
C TYR A 68 -10.51 -6.57 1.07
N ILE A 69 -10.98 -6.54 -0.19
CA ILE A 69 -11.79 -5.43 -0.72
C ILE A 69 -13.02 -5.18 0.15
N THR A 70 -13.77 -6.26 0.39
CA THR A 70 -14.99 -6.20 1.19
C THR A 70 -14.68 -5.87 2.65
N ASP A 71 -13.55 -6.34 3.19
CA ASP A 71 -13.14 -6.07 4.57
C ASP A 71 -12.73 -4.60 4.77
N ALA A 72 -11.98 -4.04 3.83
CA ALA A 72 -11.63 -2.61 3.79
C ALA A 72 -12.88 -1.73 3.77
N LYS A 73 -13.86 -2.11 2.95
CA LYS A 73 -15.14 -1.39 2.90
C LYS A 73 -15.90 -1.48 4.22
N LYS A 74 -15.99 -2.67 4.82
CA LYS A 74 -16.66 -2.89 6.13
C LYS A 74 -15.97 -2.14 7.27
N ALA A 75 -14.65 -1.98 7.21
CA ALA A 75 -13.86 -1.17 8.14
C ALA A 75 -14.08 0.36 7.95
N GLY A 76 -14.86 0.74 6.93
CA GLY A 76 -15.26 2.11 6.65
C GLY A 76 -14.25 2.91 5.83
N ALA A 77 -13.31 2.25 5.15
CA ALA A 77 -12.40 2.94 4.24
C ALA A 77 -13.16 3.55 3.05
N ASP A 78 -12.75 4.75 2.62
CA ASP A 78 -13.12 5.29 1.32
C ASP A 78 -12.15 4.84 0.22
N THR A 79 -10.91 4.53 0.60
CA THR A 79 -9.83 4.19 -0.31
C THR A 79 -9.05 2.99 0.22
N PHE A 80 -8.69 2.09 -0.69
CA PHE A 80 -7.89 0.90 -0.41
C PHE A 80 -6.60 0.91 -1.22
N LEU A 81 -5.46 0.81 -0.55
CA LEU A 81 -4.15 0.73 -1.17
C LEU A 81 -3.63 -0.71 -1.05
N THR A 82 -3.31 -1.32 -2.19
CA THR A 82 -2.66 -2.62 -2.28
C THR A 82 -1.52 -2.64 -3.27
N GLY A 83 -0.79 -3.75 -3.41
CA GLY A 83 0.21 -3.91 -4.46
C GLY A 83 -0.41 -4.11 -5.83
N GLU A 84 -1.32 -5.06 -5.97
CA GLU A 84 -1.94 -5.41 -7.26
C GLU A 84 -3.40 -5.85 -7.13
N MET A 85 -4.13 -5.76 -8.24
CA MET A 85 -5.48 -6.30 -8.40
C MET A 85 -5.71 -6.77 -9.84
N ASN A 86 -6.57 -7.79 -9.99
CA ASN A 86 -7.07 -8.20 -11.30
C ASN A 86 -8.28 -7.34 -11.73
N HIS A 87 -8.70 -7.49 -12.98
CA HIS A 87 -9.81 -6.69 -13.53
C HIS A 87 -11.13 -6.90 -12.77
N SER A 88 -11.50 -8.14 -12.45
CA SER A 88 -12.75 -8.46 -11.76
C SER A 88 -12.81 -7.80 -10.38
N SER A 89 -11.71 -7.81 -9.64
CA SER A 89 -11.59 -7.14 -8.34
C SER A 89 -11.73 -5.61 -8.44
N LEU A 90 -11.25 -4.99 -9.52
CA LEU A 90 -11.48 -3.55 -9.75
C LEU A 90 -12.94 -3.24 -10.08
N ILE A 91 -13.66 -4.16 -10.73
CA ILE A 91 -15.10 -4.02 -10.95
C ILE A 91 -15.84 -4.11 -9.60
N GLU A 92 -15.52 -5.12 -8.78
CA GLU A 92 -16.11 -5.29 -7.44
C GLU A 92 -15.91 -4.04 -6.58
N ALA A 93 -14.68 -3.50 -6.54
CA ALA A 93 -14.38 -2.27 -5.80
C ALA A 93 -15.22 -1.07 -6.29
N ARG A 94 -15.46 -0.97 -7.60
CA ARG A 94 -16.32 0.06 -8.19
C ARG A 94 -17.78 -0.13 -7.78
N GLU A 95 -18.30 -1.35 -7.83
CA GLU A 95 -19.69 -1.67 -7.45
C GLU A 95 -19.97 -1.30 -5.98
N ILE A 96 -19.01 -1.50 -5.09
CA ILE A 96 -19.15 -1.15 -3.66
C ILE A 96 -18.71 0.29 -3.36
N GLY A 97 -18.31 1.07 -4.37
CA GLY A 97 -17.88 2.46 -4.21
C GLY A 97 -16.68 2.63 -3.28
N LEU A 98 -15.65 1.79 -3.44
CA LEU A 98 -14.37 1.85 -2.75
C LEU A 98 -13.29 2.25 -3.76
N ASN A 99 -12.63 3.39 -3.55
CA ASN A 99 -11.48 3.74 -4.38
C ASN A 99 -10.38 2.69 -4.17
N VAL A 100 -9.65 2.34 -5.22
CA VAL A 100 -8.49 1.44 -5.10
C VAL A 100 -7.29 2.07 -5.75
N VAL A 101 -6.14 2.04 -5.07
CA VAL A 101 -4.82 2.36 -5.64
C VAL A 101 -3.92 1.14 -5.53
N CYS A 102 -3.23 0.80 -6.61
CA CYS A 102 -2.26 -0.28 -6.68
C CYS A 102 -0.84 0.30 -6.79
N GLY A 103 -0.02 0.06 -5.78
CA GLY A 103 1.36 0.54 -5.61
C GLY A 103 2.43 -0.46 -6.05
N THR A 104 2.09 -1.44 -6.89
CA THR A 104 2.91 -2.62 -7.28
C THR A 104 3.13 -3.63 -6.14
N HIS A 105 3.13 -4.93 -6.49
CA HIS A 105 3.35 -6.00 -5.53
C HIS A 105 4.68 -5.81 -4.79
N TYR A 106 5.78 -5.72 -5.55
CA TYR A 106 7.12 -5.56 -5.00
C TYR A 106 7.28 -4.32 -4.11
N ALA A 107 6.90 -3.13 -4.58
CA ALA A 107 7.18 -1.91 -3.81
C ALA A 107 6.38 -1.84 -2.51
N THR A 108 5.16 -2.40 -2.48
CA THR A 108 4.35 -2.44 -1.24
C THR A 108 4.86 -3.44 -0.21
N GLU A 109 5.60 -4.47 -0.61
CA GLU A 109 6.21 -5.44 0.31
C GLU A 109 7.62 -5.03 0.75
N ASN A 110 8.40 -4.45 -0.16
CA ASN A 110 9.80 -4.07 0.09
C ASN A 110 9.97 -3.05 1.22
N VAL A 111 8.94 -2.27 1.54
CA VAL A 111 8.94 -1.32 2.67
C VAL A 111 9.30 -1.96 4.02
N VAL A 112 9.11 -3.29 4.17
CA VAL A 112 9.41 -4.00 5.42
C VAL A 112 10.90 -4.25 5.62
N LEU A 113 11.70 -4.35 4.53
CA LEU A 113 13.09 -4.83 4.62
C LEU A 113 13.96 -3.93 5.51
N GLN A 114 13.76 -2.62 5.44
CA GLN A 114 14.49 -1.68 6.30
C GLN A 114 14.16 -1.90 7.78
N ARG A 115 12.89 -2.15 8.12
CA ARG A 115 12.50 -2.44 9.51
C ARG A 115 13.05 -3.79 9.96
N LEU A 116 13.03 -4.79 9.09
CA LEU A 116 13.59 -6.10 9.40
C LEU A 116 15.09 -6.04 9.67
N LYS A 117 15.86 -5.29 8.86
CA LYS A 117 17.28 -5.06 9.10
C LYS A 117 17.54 -4.43 10.48
N VAL A 118 16.75 -3.41 10.85
CA VAL A 118 16.87 -2.80 12.18
C VAL A 118 16.60 -3.82 13.29
N LEU A 119 15.51 -4.59 13.20
CA LEU A 119 15.17 -5.61 14.20
C LEU A 119 16.26 -6.68 14.34
N LEU A 120 16.83 -7.13 13.23
CA LEU A 120 17.91 -8.12 13.24
C LEU A 120 19.19 -7.57 13.86
N LEU A 121 19.54 -6.30 13.60
CA LEU A 121 20.71 -5.66 14.22
C LEU A 121 20.51 -5.34 15.71
N GLU A 122 19.27 -5.08 16.13
CA GLU A 122 18.91 -4.91 17.55
C GLU A 122 19.14 -6.21 18.34
N GLU A 123 18.77 -7.37 17.76
CA GLU A 123 18.92 -8.68 18.41
C GLU A 123 20.32 -9.30 18.21
N PHE A 124 20.93 -9.07 17.04
CA PHE A 124 22.23 -9.62 16.64
C PHE A 124 23.18 -8.51 16.14
N PRO A 125 23.79 -7.71 17.05
CA PRO A 125 24.57 -6.53 16.67
C PRO A 125 25.82 -6.82 15.83
N ASP A 126 26.36 -8.04 15.93
CA ASP A 126 27.58 -8.45 15.20
C ASP A 126 27.29 -8.96 13.78
N LEU A 127 26.02 -9.07 13.38
CA LEU A 127 25.65 -9.57 12.06
C LEU A 127 25.83 -8.47 11.00
N GLU A 128 26.54 -8.79 9.92
CA GLU A 128 26.58 -7.95 8.73
C GLU A 128 25.32 -8.19 7.88
N ILE A 129 24.51 -7.14 7.67
CA ILE A 129 23.24 -7.24 6.93
C ILE A 129 23.24 -6.23 5.78
N GLU A 130 23.09 -6.75 4.56
CA GLU A 130 22.89 -5.96 3.35
C GLU A 130 21.50 -6.20 2.77
N ILE A 131 20.85 -5.12 2.34
CA ILE A 131 19.60 -5.21 1.56
C ILE A 131 19.99 -5.01 0.11
N MET A 132 19.91 -6.08 -0.67
CA MET A 132 20.24 -6.02 -2.09
C MET A 132 19.17 -5.21 -2.84
N PRO A 133 19.56 -4.18 -3.62
CA PRO A 133 18.62 -3.48 -4.46
C PRO A 133 18.14 -4.40 -5.59
N PHE A 134 16.83 -4.46 -5.80
CA PHE A 134 16.25 -5.04 -7.01
C PHE A 134 15.98 -3.92 -8.01
N GLU A 135 16.65 -3.97 -9.16
CA GLU A 135 16.39 -3.09 -10.30
C GLU A 135 15.79 -3.92 -11.43
N ALA A 136 14.47 -3.84 -11.61
CA ALA A 136 13.76 -4.58 -12.67
C ALA A 136 14.29 -4.27 -14.09
N GLU A 137 14.83 -3.06 -14.31
CA GLU A 137 15.44 -2.62 -15.57
C GLU A 137 16.67 -3.48 -15.97
N ARG A 138 17.45 -4.01 -15.01
CA ARG A 138 18.65 -4.83 -15.33
C ARG A 138 18.35 -6.28 -15.65
N GLU A 139 17.26 -6.84 -15.14
CA GLU A 139 16.96 -8.27 -15.27
C GLU A 139 15.96 -8.58 -16.39
N TYR A 140 15.08 -7.63 -16.74
CA TYR A 140 14.05 -7.83 -17.76
C TYR A 140 14.10 -6.85 -18.94
N GLY A 141 15.04 -5.89 -18.96
CA GLY A 141 15.28 -5.02 -20.12
C GLY A 141 14.06 -4.19 -20.56
N ILE A 142 13.22 -3.79 -19.61
CA ILE A 142 12.06 -2.91 -19.79
C ILE A 142 12.29 -1.58 -19.13
#